data_AF-A0A842KNP2-F1
#
_entry.id   AF-A0A842KNP2-F1
#
_cell.length_a   1.000
_cell.length_b   1.000
_cell.length_c   1.000
_cell.angle_alpha   90.00
_cell.angle_beta   90.00
_cell.angle_gamma   90.00
#
_symmetry.space_group_name_H-M   'P 1'
#
loop_
_entity.id
_entity.type
_entity.pdbx_description
1 polymer ?
#
loop_
_entity_poly.entity_id
_entity_poly.type
_entity_poly.pdbx_seq_one_letter_code
_entity_poly.pdbx_strand_id
1 'polypeptide(L)'
;MAKKITKTNPNLIKLIRALKRKSSKENVAIWKDIAKRLEKPTRQMAEVNISRINRHTTENETVIVPGKVLGTGKLDHKVKIAAWKFSKTAKDKIREAKGQHLTIEKLLEENPKGSNIKIIV
;
A
#
# COMPACT_ATOMS: atom_id res chain seq x y z
N MET A 1 22.19 3.35 -12.59
CA MET A 1 22.62 3.83 -11.26
C MET A 1 21.53 3.57 -10.23
N ALA A 2 21.84 2.94 -9.09
CA ALA A 2 20.87 2.71 -8.02
C ALA A 2 20.50 4.06 -7.37
N LYS A 3 19.23 4.45 -7.43
CA LYS A 3 18.74 5.70 -6.85
C LYS A 3 19.02 5.68 -5.33
N LYS A 4 19.76 6.65 -4.82
CA LYS A 4 20.08 6.76 -3.40
C LYS A 4 18.77 6.94 -2.62
N ILE A 5 18.51 6.09 -1.64
CA ILE A 5 17.34 6.23 -0.75
C ILE A 5 17.61 7.45 0.14
N THR A 6 16.94 8.57 -0.12
CA THR A 6 17.10 9.83 0.61
C THR A 6 16.16 9.93 1.83
N LYS A 7 15.53 8.82 2.22
CA LYS A 7 14.54 8.80 3.29
C LYS A 7 15.23 8.74 4.64
N THR A 8 14.85 9.62 5.56
CA THR A 8 15.39 9.67 6.92
C THR A 8 14.79 8.59 7.82
N ASN A 9 13.59 8.10 7.52
CA ASN A 9 12.89 7.15 8.38
C ASN A 9 13.47 5.72 8.23
N PRO A 10 14.07 5.14 9.29
CA PRO A 10 14.73 3.83 9.22
C PRO A 10 13.74 2.69 8.93
N ASN A 11 12.50 2.78 9.38
CA ASN A 11 11.48 1.74 9.13
C ASN A 11 11.09 1.71 7.65
N LEU A 12 10.95 2.88 7.03
CA LEU A 12 10.63 2.96 5.60
C LEU A 12 11.79 2.46 4.73
N ILE A 13 13.04 2.73 5.13
CA ILE A 13 14.23 2.17 4.46
C ILE A 13 14.27 0.65 4.58
N LYS A 14 14.01 0.09 5.78
CA LYS A 14 13.93 -1.36 6.00
C LYS A 14 12.84 -1.99 5.13
N LEU A 15 11.65 -1.39 5.08
CA LEU A 15 10.55 -1.85 4.24
C LEU A 15 10.93 -1.87 2.76
N ILE A 16 11.51 -0.80 2.24
CA ILE A 16 11.95 -0.73 0.83
C ILE A 16 12.96 -1.85 0.52
N ARG A 17 13.92 -2.10 1.42
CA ARG A 17 14.90 -3.18 1.26
C ARG A 17 14.23 -4.55 1.31
N ALA A 18 13.29 -4.77 2.21
CA ALA A 18 12.53 -6.01 2.33
C ALA A 18 11.70 -6.29 1.05
N LEU A 19 11.00 -5.27 0.55
CA LEU A 19 10.24 -5.34 -0.70
C LEU A 19 11.12 -5.71 -1.89
N LYS A 20 12.30 -5.07 -2.02
CA LYS A 20 13.26 -5.39 -3.09
C LYS A 20 13.80 -6.81 -2.98
N ARG A 21 14.13 -7.27 -1.77
CA ARG A 21 14.61 -8.64 -1.53
C ARG A 21 13.55 -9.67 -1.89
N LYS A 22 12.31 -9.51 -1.42
CA LYS A 22 11.21 -10.41 -1.77
C LYS A 22 10.86 -10.37 -3.26
N SER A 23 10.89 -9.20 -3.89
CA SER A 23 10.71 -9.07 -5.33
C SER A 23 11.73 -9.91 -6.11
N SER A 24 13.00 -9.84 -5.74
CA SER A 24 14.05 -10.65 -6.37
C SER A 24 13.91 -12.15 -6.05
N LYS A 25 13.49 -12.50 -4.82
CA LYS A 25 13.34 -13.90 -4.41
C LYS A 25 12.17 -14.59 -5.11
N GLU A 26 11.03 -13.91 -5.25
CA GLU A 26 9.82 -14.47 -5.87
C GLU A 26 9.67 -14.09 -7.35
N ASN A 27 10.59 -13.29 -7.89
CA ASN A 27 10.58 -12.77 -9.26
C ASN A 27 9.27 -12.01 -9.62
N VAL A 28 8.72 -11.30 -8.64
CA VAL A 28 7.46 -10.54 -8.78
C VAL A 28 7.78 -9.06 -9.00
N ALA A 29 7.44 -8.52 -10.17
CA ALA A 29 7.70 -7.13 -10.53
C ALA A 29 6.90 -6.11 -9.71
N ILE A 30 5.74 -6.51 -9.16
CA ILE A 30 4.83 -5.64 -8.38
C ILE A 30 5.54 -5.04 -7.16
N TRP A 31 6.26 -5.86 -6.40
CA TRP A 31 6.99 -5.41 -5.20
C TRP A 31 8.13 -4.45 -5.52
N LYS A 32 8.81 -4.65 -6.67
CA LYS A 32 9.83 -3.72 -7.17
C LYS A 32 9.22 -2.37 -7.52
N ASP A 33 8.02 -2.34 -8.13
CA ASP A 33 7.33 -1.09 -8.46
C ASP A 33 6.90 -0.35 -7.19
N ILE A 34 6.31 -1.05 -6.22
CA ILE A 34 5.93 -0.46 -4.92
C ILE A 34 7.14 0.12 -4.20
N ALA A 35 8.26 -0.62 -4.16
CA ALA A 35 9.50 -0.12 -3.57
C ALA A 35 9.99 1.15 -4.27
N LYS A 36 9.99 1.20 -5.61
CA LYS A 36 10.38 2.40 -6.38
C LYS A 36 9.46 3.60 -6.08
N ARG A 37 8.16 3.37 -5.88
CA ARG A 37 7.20 4.42 -5.53
C ARG A 37 7.44 4.94 -4.11
N LEU A 38 7.72 4.08 -3.15
CA LEU A 38 8.08 4.47 -1.79
C LEU A 38 9.43 5.20 -1.70
N GLU A 39 10.35 4.94 -2.64
CA GLU A 39 11.61 5.67 -2.78
C GLU A 39 11.44 7.12 -3.28
N LYS A 40 10.27 7.49 -3.82
CA LYS A 40 10.03 8.87 -4.26
C LYS A 40 10.05 9.86 -3.08
N PRO A 41 10.41 11.13 -3.30
CA PRO A 41 10.32 12.18 -2.28
C PRO A 41 8.93 12.21 -1.63
N THR A 42 8.85 12.57 -0.35
CA THR A 42 7.58 12.53 0.41
C THR A 42 6.48 13.37 -0.23
N ARG A 43 6.84 14.52 -0.83
CA ARG A 43 5.92 15.38 -1.61
C ARG A 43 5.33 14.73 -2.88
N GLN A 44 5.90 13.61 -3.34
CA GLN A 44 5.42 12.84 -4.50
C GLN A 44 4.88 11.46 -4.10
N MET A 45 4.76 11.17 -2.81
CA MET A 45 4.14 9.93 -2.35
C MET A 45 2.63 9.98 -2.61
N ALA A 46 2.05 8.82 -2.85
CA ALA A 46 0.62 8.70 -3.11
C ALA A 46 -0.18 9.09 -1.85
N GLU A 47 -1.15 9.97 -2.02
CA GLU A 47 -2.17 10.28 -1.01
C GLU A 47 -3.53 9.93 -1.59
N VAL A 48 -4.12 8.86 -1.08
CA VAL A 48 -5.34 8.28 -1.66
C VAL A 48 -6.48 8.39 -0.66
N ASN A 49 -7.59 8.97 -1.13
CA ASN A 49 -8.83 9.02 -0.37
C ASN A 49 -9.63 7.72 -0.51
N ILE A 50 -10.39 7.38 0.52
CA ILE A 50 -11.30 6.23 0.51
C ILE A 50 -12.29 6.29 -0.66
N SER A 51 -12.83 7.47 -1.00
CA SER A 51 -13.71 7.61 -2.17
C SER A 51 -13.08 7.12 -3.47
N ARG A 52 -11.78 7.32 -3.64
CA ARG A 52 -11.04 6.87 -4.83
C ARG A 52 -10.83 5.37 -4.81
N ILE A 53 -10.61 4.79 -3.64
CA ILE A 53 -10.53 3.33 -3.48
C ILE A 53 -11.88 2.73 -3.85
N ASN A 54 -12.98 3.21 -3.26
CA ASN A 54 -14.33 2.72 -3.51
C ASN A 54 -14.70 2.68 -5.01
N ARG A 55 -14.31 3.70 -5.78
CA ARG A 55 -14.62 3.78 -7.22
C ARG A 55 -13.85 2.77 -8.08
N HIS A 56 -12.69 2.31 -7.63
CA HIS A 56 -11.78 1.49 -8.43
C HIS A 56 -11.65 0.05 -7.91
N THR A 57 -12.39 -0.28 -6.86
CA THR A 57 -12.38 -1.61 -6.26
C THR A 57 -13.74 -2.24 -6.30
N THR A 58 -13.73 -3.57 -6.32
CA THR A 58 -14.92 -4.41 -6.12
C THR A 58 -14.80 -5.16 -4.81
N GLU A 59 -15.86 -5.88 -4.44
CA GLU A 59 -15.92 -6.61 -3.18
C GLU A 59 -14.84 -7.71 -3.08
N ASN A 60 -14.23 -7.82 -1.89
CA ASN A 60 -13.13 -8.73 -1.55
C ASN A 60 -11.81 -8.54 -2.33
N GLU A 61 -11.62 -7.41 -3.01
CA GLU A 61 -10.35 -7.10 -3.65
C GLU A 61 -9.26 -6.66 -2.67
N THR A 62 -8.01 -6.88 -3.08
CA THR A 62 -6.81 -6.45 -2.35
C THR A 62 -6.15 -5.27 -3.04
N VAL A 63 -5.97 -4.19 -2.29
CA VAL A 63 -5.43 -2.92 -2.77
C VAL A 63 -4.13 -2.62 -2.06
N ILE A 64 -3.12 -2.20 -2.81
CA ILE A 64 -1.92 -1.58 -2.26
C ILE A 64 -1.90 -0.10 -2.59
N VAL A 65 -1.68 0.71 -1.57
CA VAL A 65 -1.38 2.13 -1.69
C VAL A 65 0.07 2.37 -1.25
N PRO A 66 0.98 2.74 -2.16
CA PRO A 66 2.39 3.02 -1.85
C PRO A 66 2.54 4.43 -1.23
N GLY A 67 1.83 4.67 -0.13
CA GLY A 67 1.74 5.98 0.50
C GLY A 67 0.73 6.02 1.65
N LYS A 68 0.03 7.15 1.76
CA LYS A 68 -0.91 7.43 2.85
C LYS A 68 -2.35 7.31 2.37
N VAL A 69 -3.19 6.65 3.17
CA VAL A 69 -4.64 6.60 2.96
C VAL A 69 -5.35 7.59 3.87
N LEU A 70 -6.22 8.40 3.27
CA LEU A 70 -6.98 9.48 3.89
C LEU A 70 -8.47 9.13 3.97
N GLY A 71 -9.13 9.63 5.01
CA GLY A 71 -10.48 9.23 5.41
C GLY A 71 -11.62 9.98 4.70
N THR A 72 -11.41 10.53 3.51
CA THR A 72 -12.43 11.31 2.81
C THR A 72 -13.28 10.41 1.91
N GLY A 73 -14.61 10.53 1.99
CA GLY A 73 -15.57 9.71 1.24
C GLY A 73 -16.21 8.58 2.05
N LYS A 74 -16.89 7.67 1.35
CA LYS A 74 -17.52 6.45 1.88
C LYS A 74 -16.93 5.22 1.21
N LEU A 75 -16.98 4.10 1.92
CA LEU A 75 -16.60 2.78 1.45
C LEU A 75 -17.83 1.89 1.58
N ASP A 76 -18.35 1.41 0.46
CA ASP A 76 -19.66 0.76 0.42
C ASP A 76 -19.54 -0.78 0.40
N HIS A 77 -18.34 -1.29 0.17
CA HIS A 77 -18.06 -2.73 0.09
C HIS A 77 -16.79 -3.11 0.84
N LYS A 78 -16.69 -4.41 1.15
CA LYS A 78 -15.55 -4.99 1.86
C LYS A 78 -14.32 -5.04 0.97
N VAL A 79 -13.24 -4.40 1.40
CA VAL A 79 -11.92 -4.45 0.72
C VAL A 79 -10.78 -4.66 1.70
N LYS A 80 -9.72 -5.30 1.22
CA LYS A 80 -8.44 -5.40 1.93
C LYS A 80 -7.51 -4.30 1.42
N ILE A 81 -7.16 -3.34 2.27
CA ILE A 81 -6.31 -2.20 1.90
C ILE A 81 -4.99 -2.29 2.65
N ALA A 82 -3.89 -2.38 1.92
CA ALA A 82 -2.54 -2.30 2.45
C ALA A 82 -1.90 -0.96 2.11
N ALA A 83 -1.42 -0.25 3.13
CA ALA A 83 -0.73 1.03 2.93
C ALA A 83 0.43 1.22 3.89
N TRP A 84 1.26 2.24 3.64
CA TRP A 84 2.32 2.62 4.57
C TRP A 84 1.74 3.31 5.81
N LYS A 85 0.78 4.21 5.60
CA LYS A 85 0.15 4.97 6.70
C LYS A 85 -1.34 5.15 6.46
N PHE A 86 -2.12 5.07 7.52
CA PHE A 86 -3.55 5.35 7.51
C PHE A 86 -3.87 6.54 8.41
N SER A 87 -4.77 7.40 7.97
CA SER A 87 -5.43 8.36 8.86
C SER A 87 -6.31 7.63 9.88
N LYS A 88 -6.52 8.22 11.06
CA LYS A 88 -7.43 7.67 12.08
C LYS A 88 -8.83 7.48 11.50
N THR A 89 -9.36 8.55 10.89
CA THR A 89 -10.63 8.55 10.16
C THR A 89 -10.71 7.52 9.04
N ALA A 90 -9.57 7.16 8.42
CA ALA A 90 -9.56 6.15 7.38
C ALA A 90 -9.74 4.74 7.97
N LYS A 91 -9.06 4.46 9.09
CA LYS A 91 -9.21 3.17 9.78
C LYS A 91 -10.64 2.94 10.26
N ASP A 92 -11.25 3.98 10.82
CA ASP A 92 -12.61 3.91 11.35
C ASP A 92 -13.60 3.55 10.22
N LYS A 93 -13.54 4.26 9.09
CA LYS A 93 -14.38 3.97 7.91
C LYS A 93 -14.14 2.60 7.28
N ILE A 94 -12.88 2.16 7.23
CA ILE A 94 -12.56 0.81 6.73
C ILE A 94 -13.19 -0.25 7.64
N ARG A 95 -13.16 -0.03 8.96
CA ARG A 95 -13.76 -0.94 9.95
C ARG A 95 -15.29 -0.93 9.88
N GLU A 96 -15.90 0.24 9.68
CA GLU A 96 -17.35 0.38 9.45
C GLU A 96 -17.81 -0.41 8.22
N ALA A 97 -17.05 -0.35 7.13
CA ALA A 97 -17.31 -1.11 5.90
C ALA A 97 -16.96 -2.61 6.00
N LYS A 98 -16.66 -3.13 7.21
CA LYS A 98 -16.18 -4.50 7.46
C LYS A 98 -14.94 -4.89 6.64
N GLY A 99 -14.19 -3.90 6.17
CA GLY A 99 -12.94 -4.05 5.45
C GLY A 99 -11.77 -4.36 6.37
N GLN A 100 -10.64 -4.73 5.77
CA GLN A 100 -9.40 -5.00 6.51
C GLN A 100 -8.34 -3.97 6.13
N HIS A 101 -7.75 -3.30 7.13
CA HIS A 101 -6.55 -2.51 6.93
C HIS A 101 -5.31 -3.36 7.26
N LEU A 102 -4.31 -3.34 6.41
CA LEU A 102 -3.06 -4.06 6.60
C LEU A 102 -1.87 -3.13 6.36
N THR A 103 -0.74 -3.44 6.96
CA THR A 103 0.54 -2.84 6.56
C THR A 103 1.10 -3.61 5.37
N ILE A 104 1.92 -2.92 4.57
CA ILE A 104 2.58 -3.54 3.40
C ILE A 104 3.43 -4.75 3.83
N GLU A 105 4.01 -4.72 5.03
CA GLU A 105 4.77 -5.84 5.61
C GLU A 105 3.91 -7.10 5.79
N LYS A 106 2.73 -6.95 6.43
CA LYS A 106 1.81 -8.07 6.63
C LYS A 106 1.30 -8.63 5.33
N LEU A 107 0.95 -7.77 4.36
CA LEU A 107 0.50 -8.23 3.05
C LEU A 107 1.60 -9.02 2.33
N LEU A 108 2.85 -8.61 2.50
CA LEU A 108 4.00 -9.27 1.91
C LEU A 108 4.30 -10.63 2.56
N GLU A 109 3.88 -10.85 3.81
CA GLU A 109 3.90 -12.15 4.47
C GLU A 109 2.73 -13.03 4.01
N GLU A 110 1.51 -12.48 3.95
CA GLU A 110 0.30 -13.21 3.57
C GLU A 110 0.27 -13.63 2.10
N ASN A 111 0.69 -12.75 1.18
CA ASN A 111 0.64 -13.00 -0.26
C ASN A 111 1.95 -12.59 -0.94
N PRO A 112 3.00 -13.40 -0.82
CA PRO A 112 4.30 -13.00 -1.32
C PRO A 112 4.38 -13.04 -2.87
N LYS A 113 3.51 -13.82 -3.52
CA LYS A 113 3.39 -13.90 -4.99
C LYS A 113 2.76 -12.66 -5.62
N GLY A 114 2.09 -11.83 -4.82
CA GLY A 114 1.50 -10.58 -5.30
C GLY A 114 0.32 -10.77 -6.26
N SER A 115 -0.31 -11.95 -6.27
CA SER A 115 -1.41 -12.26 -7.18
C SER A 115 -2.69 -11.51 -6.78
N ASN A 116 -3.41 -10.98 -7.78
CA ASN A 116 -4.67 -10.26 -7.62
C ASN A 116 -4.60 -8.98 -6.77
N ILE A 117 -3.51 -8.21 -6.94
CA ILE A 117 -3.30 -6.94 -6.23
C ILE A 117 -3.52 -5.77 -7.18
N LYS A 118 -4.40 -4.83 -6.80
CA LYS A 118 -4.54 -3.54 -7.46
C LYS A 118 -3.67 -2.48 -6.79
N ILE A 119 -2.86 -1.78 -7.58
CA ILE A 119 -2.09 -0.63 -7.11
C ILE A 119 -2.92 0.63 -7.34
N ILE A 120 -3.22 1.37 -6.27
CA ILE A 120 -3.92 2.65 -6.35
C ILE A 120 -2.99 3.76 -5.88
N VAL A 121 -2.94 4.85 -6.66
CA VAL A 121 -1.97 5.94 -6.56
C VAL A 121 -2.67 7.26 -6.81
#